data_AF-A0A355GKK1-F1
#
_entry.id   AF-A0A355GKK1-F1
#
_cell.length_a   1.000
_cell.length_b   1.000
_cell.length_c   1.000
_cell.angle_alpha   90.00
_cell.angle_beta   90.00
_cell.angle_gamma   90.00
#
_symmetry.space_group_name_H-M   'P 1'
#
loop_
_entity.id
_entity.type
_entity.pdbx_description
1 polymer ?
#
loop_
_entity_poly.entity_id
_entity_poly.type
_entity_poly.pdbx_seq_one_letter_code
_entity_poly.pdbx_strand_id
1 'polypeptide(L)'
;AGVTLFSYPLLWLMHHHQYQMILAGQIGFALLVACFAGAIPATITELFSRGVRVSAASVSYNIPFAIFGGTAPMVAAWLVHSTGNPLSIAWYLSGIAAISFCITLTVKETRHNSLEE
;
A
#
# COMPACT_ATOMS: atom_id res chain seq x y z
N ALA A 1 4.79 1.48 -8.26
CA ALA A 1 6.11 2.10 -8.48
C ALA A 1 6.41 3.29 -7.56
N GLY A 2 5.49 4.27 -7.40
CA GLY A 2 5.75 5.49 -6.62
C GLY A 2 6.17 5.24 -5.16
N VAL A 3 5.45 4.41 -4.40
CA VAL A 3 5.80 4.09 -3.00
C VAL A 3 7.15 3.37 -2.90
N THR A 4 7.46 2.49 -3.85
CA THR A 4 8.74 1.74 -3.89
C THR A 4 9.96 2.64 -4.04
N LEU A 5 9.88 3.70 -4.87
CA LEU A 5 10.99 4.63 -5.09
C LEU A 5 11.03 5.75 -4.05
N PHE A 6 9.88 6.25 -3.62
CA PHE A 6 9.81 7.43 -2.74
C PHE A 6 9.76 7.09 -1.24
N SER A 7 9.61 5.82 -0.84
CA SER A 7 9.58 5.45 0.59
C SER A 7 10.82 5.88 1.35
N TYR A 8 12.02 5.72 0.77
CA TYR A 8 13.27 6.10 1.42
C TYR A 8 13.42 7.63 1.60
N PRO A 9 13.30 8.48 0.55
CA PRO A 9 13.42 9.93 0.73
C PRO A 9 12.29 10.54 1.57
N LEU A 10 11.06 10.00 1.51
CA LEU A 10 9.95 10.50 2.33
C LEU A 10 10.15 10.19 3.82
N LEU A 11 10.58 8.97 4.15
CA LEU A 11 10.86 8.61 5.55
C LEU A 11 12.09 9.34 6.10
N TRP A 12 13.08 9.61 5.26
CA TRP A 12 14.23 10.45 5.63
C TRP A 12 13.80 11.89 5.94
N LEU A 13 12.89 12.46 5.13
CA LEU A 13 12.35 13.80 5.35
C LEU A 13 11.52 13.89 6.65
N MET A 14 10.83 12.81 7.01
CA MET A 14 10.06 12.71 8.26
C MET A 14 10.94 12.54 9.51
N HIS A 15 12.22 12.22 9.36
CA HIS A 15 13.15 12.04 10.48
C HIS A 15 13.95 13.31 10.83
N HIS A 16 13.69 14.43 10.15
CA HIS A 16 14.28 15.73 10.48
C HIS A 16 13.54 16.40 11.65
N HIS A 17 14.28 17.12 12.51
CA HIS A 17 13.72 17.83 13.67
C HIS A 17 12.88 19.07 13.31
N GLN A 18 12.74 19.41 12.02
CA GLN A 18 11.98 20.56 11.55
C GLN A 18 10.55 20.17 11.17
N TYR A 19 9.57 20.76 11.87
CA TYR A 19 8.14 20.49 11.69
C TYR A 19 7.65 20.60 10.23
N GLN A 20 8.15 21.58 9.47
CA GLN A 20 7.76 21.80 8.07
C GLN A 20 8.18 20.65 7.16
N MET A 21 9.36 20.05 7.40
CA MET A 21 9.87 18.92 6.62
C MET A 21 9.11 17.63 6.93
N ILE A 22 8.77 17.41 8.20
CA ILE A 22 7.92 16.29 8.63
C ILE A 22 6.55 16.35 7.94
N LEU A 23 5.91 17.53 7.95
CA LEU A 23 4.62 17.74 7.28
C LEU A 23 4.69 17.49 5.78
N ALA A 24 5.71 18.02 5.10
CA ALA A 24 5.88 17.81 3.65
C ALA A 24 6.06 16.32 3.32
N GLY A 25 6.86 15.59 4.11
CA GLY A 25 7.03 14.15 3.97
C GLY A 25 5.73 13.38 4.21
N GLN A 26 4.96 13.76 5.24
CA GLN A 26 3.70 13.12 5.57
C GLN A 26 2.63 13.34 4.48
N ILE A 27 2.51 14.56 3.94
CA ILE A 27 1.58 14.88 2.86
C ILE A 27 1.96 14.14 1.58
N GLY A 28 3.25 14.10 1.24
CA GLY A 28 3.75 13.36 0.07
C GLY A 28 3.46 11.86 0.18
N PHE A 29 3.69 11.27 1.34
CA PHE A 29 3.37 9.87 1.59
C PHE A 29 1.85 9.61 1.55
N ALA A 30 1.05 10.48 2.16
CA ALA A 30 -0.40 10.39 2.16
C ALA A 30 -0.99 10.46 0.74
N LEU A 31 -0.47 11.32 -0.12
CA LEU A 31 -0.90 11.40 -1.52
C LEU A 31 -0.64 10.10 -2.29
N LEU A 32 0.54 9.50 -2.11
CA LEU A 32 0.87 8.23 -2.76
C LEU A 32 -0.06 7.10 -2.28
N VAL A 33 -0.35 7.06 -0.97
CA VAL A 33 -1.29 6.11 -0.39
C VAL A 33 -2.71 6.37 -0.88
N ALA A 34 -3.13 7.63 -1.01
CA ALA A 34 -4.46 7.99 -1.51
C ALA A 34 -4.68 7.54 -2.95
N CYS A 35 -3.70 7.70 -3.84
CA CYS A 35 -3.77 7.19 -5.21
C CYS A 35 -3.94 5.67 -5.25
N PHE A 36 -3.25 4.94 -4.37
CA PHE A 36 -3.39 3.49 -4.27
C PHE A 36 -4.75 3.08 -3.67
N ALA A 37 -5.15 3.71 -2.58
CA ALA A 37 -6.42 3.43 -1.89
C ALA A 37 -7.65 3.75 -2.74
N GLY A 38 -7.57 4.76 -3.62
CA GLY A 38 -8.65 5.12 -4.54
C GLY A 38 -8.82 4.15 -5.72
N ALA A 39 -7.74 3.49 -6.17
CA ALA A 39 -7.80 2.51 -7.26
C ALA A 39 -8.51 1.21 -6.83
N ILE A 40 -8.32 0.77 -5.58
CA ILE A 40 -8.88 -0.48 -5.04
C ILE A 40 -10.42 -0.58 -5.23
N PRO A 41 -11.24 0.37 -4.75
CA PRO A 41 -12.70 0.29 -4.91
C PRO A 41 -13.12 0.43 -6.38
N ALA A 42 -12.41 1.20 -7.21
CA ALA A 42 -12.72 1.34 -8.63
C ALA A 42 -12.59 -0.02 -9.35
N THR A 43 -11.47 -0.72 -9.14
CA THR A 43 -11.25 -2.06 -9.73
C THR A 43 -12.27 -3.08 -9.20
N ILE A 44 -12.61 -3.04 -7.91
CA ILE A 44 -13.62 -3.94 -7.35
C ILE A 44 -15.01 -3.68 -7.95
N THR A 45 -15.36 -2.43 -8.23
CA THR A 45 -16.64 -2.12 -8.88
C THR A 45 -16.71 -2.59 -10.33
N GLU A 46 -15.58 -2.68 -11.03
CA GLU A 46 -15.50 -3.20 -12.41
C GLU A 46 -15.48 -4.73 -12.47
N LEU A 47 -14.81 -5.40 -11.51
CA LEU A 47 -14.61 -6.85 -11.53
C LEU A 47 -15.81 -7.67 -11.02
N PHE A 48 -16.71 -7.06 -10.24
CA PHE A 48 -17.80 -7.79 -9.58
C PHE A 48 -19.19 -7.29 -9.99
N SER A 49 -20.13 -8.22 -10.22
CA SER A 49 -21.53 -7.92 -10.55
C SER A 49 -22.28 -7.28 -9.37
N ARG A 50 -23.29 -6.45 -9.67
CA ARG A 50 -23.98 -5.55 -8.70
C ARG A 50 -24.43 -6.22 -7.38
N GLY A 51 -24.76 -7.51 -7.40
CA GLY A 51 -25.27 -8.24 -6.22
C GLY A 51 -24.21 -8.65 -5.19
N VAL A 52 -22.93 -8.77 -5.57
CA VAL A 52 -21.87 -9.28 -4.67
C VAL A 52 -20.75 -8.27 -4.39
N ARG A 53 -20.81 -7.07 -4.99
CA ARG A 53 -19.77 -6.02 -4.85
C ARG A 53 -19.40 -5.70 -3.41
N VAL A 54 -20.39 -5.48 -2.54
CA VAL A 54 -20.15 -5.08 -1.15
C VAL A 54 -19.48 -6.21 -0.38
N SER A 55 -20.01 -7.44 -0.48
CA SER A 55 -19.46 -8.62 0.20
C SER A 55 -18.07 -8.98 -0.31
N ALA A 56 -17.85 -8.94 -1.63
CA ALA A 56 -16.55 -9.20 -2.24
C ALA A 56 -15.51 -8.15 -1.82
N ALA A 57 -15.89 -6.86 -1.77
CA ALA A 57 -15.05 -5.79 -1.27
C ALA A 57 -14.66 -6.01 0.20
N SER A 58 -15.65 -6.28 1.05
CA SER A 58 -15.44 -6.53 2.48
C SER A 58 -14.55 -7.74 2.72
N VAL A 59 -14.76 -8.86 2.02
CA VAL A 59 -13.94 -10.08 2.20
C VAL A 59 -12.50 -9.83 1.73
N SER A 60 -12.34 -9.22 0.56
CA SER A 60 -11.02 -8.95 -0.02
C SER A 60 -10.23 -7.93 0.80
N TYR A 61 -10.90 -7.01 1.49
CA TYR A 61 -10.24 -6.04 2.36
C TYR A 61 -9.98 -6.58 3.76
N ASN A 62 -10.99 -7.20 4.41
CA ASN A 62 -10.90 -7.57 5.81
C ASN A 62 -10.02 -8.80 6.06
N ILE A 63 -9.96 -9.79 5.16
CA ILE A 63 -9.12 -10.98 5.38
C ILE A 63 -7.63 -10.61 5.42
N PRO A 64 -7.07 -9.88 4.43
CA PRO A 64 -5.70 -9.41 4.51
C PRO A 64 -5.47 -8.49 5.72
N PHE A 65 -6.43 -7.60 6.04
CA PHE A 65 -6.29 -6.71 7.19
C PHE A 65 -6.27 -7.47 8.52
N ALA A 66 -7.03 -8.55 8.65
CA ALA A 66 -7.04 -9.39 9.84
C ALA A 66 -5.71 -10.13 10.04
N ILE A 67 -5.11 -10.61 8.95
CA ILE A 67 -3.84 -11.35 8.97
C ILE A 67 -2.64 -10.41 9.13
N PHE A 68 -2.64 -9.31 8.37
CA PHE A 68 -1.49 -8.41 8.23
C PHE A 68 -1.57 -7.13 9.07
N GLY A 69 -2.74 -6.80 9.63
CA GLY A 69 -2.95 -5.55 10.36
C GLY A 69 -2.08 -5.42 11.62
N GLY A 70 -1.83 -6.53 12.32
CA GLY A 70 -0.94 -6.55 13.49
C GLY A 70 0.48 -7.04 13.18
N THR A 71 0.63 -7.94 12.22
CA THR A 71 1.96 -8.52 11.90
C THR A 71 2.86 -7.52 11.18
N ALA A 72 2.33 -6.67 10.30
CA ALA A 72 3.11 -5.65 9.63
C ALA A 72 3.78 -4.64 10.59
N PRO A 73 3.08 -4.01 11.55
CA PRO A 73 3.74 -3.13 12.52
C PRO A 73 4.65 -3.88 13.48
N MET A 74 4.36 -5.14 13.84
CA MET A 74 5.28 -5.96 14.65
C MET A 74 6.61 -6.23 13.93
N VAL A 75 6.57 -6.61 12.66
CA VAL A 75 7.78 -6.82 11.85
C VAL A 75 8.54 -5.51 11.65
N ALA A 76 7.83 -4.41 11.38
CA ALA A 76 8.45 -3.09 11.28
C ALA A 76 9.15 -2.67 12.58
N ALA A 77 8.49 -2.84 13.73
CA ALA A 77 9.07 -2.53 15.04
C ALA A 77 10.27 -3.43 15.37
N TRP A 78 10.16 -4.73 15.10
CA TRP A 78 11.28 -5.68 15.26
C TRP A 78 12.48 -5.31 14.39
N LEU A 79 12.23 -4.89 13.14
CA LEU A 79 13.29 -4.50 12.22
C LEU A 79 14.03 -3.24 12.68
N VAL A 80 13.30 -2.26 13.21
CA VAL A 80 13.90 -1.06 13.82
C VAL A 80 14.70 -1.42 15.07
N HIS A 81 14.14 -2.27 15.95
CA HIS A 81 14.83 -2.70 17.15
C HIS A 81 16.14 -3.43 16.82
N SER A 82 16.10 -4.35 15.86
CA SER A 82 17.26 -5.17 15.45
C SER A 82 18.34 -4.33 14.75
N THR A 83 17.95 -3.37 13.91
CA THR A 83 18.90 -2.58 13.10
C THR A 83 19.37 -1.31 13.82
N GLY A 84 18.65 -0.86 14.85
CA GLY A 84 18.90 0.41 15.55
C GLY A 84 18.62 1.67 14.70
N ASN A 85 18.16 1.50 13.45
CA ASN A 85 17.91 2.60 12.53
C ASN A 85 16.42 2.69 12.16
N PRO A 86 15.73 3.82 12.44
CA PRO A 86 14.32 4.02 12.11
C PRO A 86 14.02 4.02 10.60
N LEU A 87 15.03 4.28 9.76
CA LEU A 87 14.90 4.17 8.30
C LEU A 87 14.78 2.73 7.80
N SER A 88 15.01 1.72 8.65
CA SER A 88 14.89 0.32 8.27
C SER A 88 13.46 -0.05 7.83
N ILE A 89 12.44 0.66 8.35
CA ILE A 89 11.05 0.52 7.91
C ILE A 89 10.90 0.84 6.42
N ALA A 90 11.70 1.77 5.88
CA ALA A 90 11.66 2.12 4.46
C ALA A 90 11.99 0.93 3.56
N TRP A 91 12.93 0.08 3.97
CA TRP A 91 13.34 -1.11 3.23
C TRP A 91 12.22 -2.16 3.24
N TYR A 92 11.55 -2.34 4.38
CA TYR A 92 10.39 -3.22 4.49
C TYR A 92 9.24 -2.75 3.58
N LEU A 93 8.90 -1.45 3.62
CA LEU A 93 7.88 -0.86 2.75
C LEU A 93 8.24 -0.96 1.27
N SER A 94 9.51 -0.73 0.93
CA SER A 94 9.99 -0.85 -0.45
C SER A 94 9.90 -2.30 -0.95
N GLY A 95 10.25 -3.29 -0.11
CA GLY A 95 10.11 -4.71 -0.44
C GLY A 95 8.66 -5.11 -0.71
N ILE A 96 7.73 -4.72 0.18
CA ILE A 96 6.29 -4.99 0.00
C ILE A 96 5.75 -4.29 -1.24
N ALA A 97 6.14 -3.03 -1.46
CA ALA A 97 5.71 -2.27 -2.63
C ALA A 97 6.24 -2.86 -3.94
N ALA A 98 7.45 -3.43 -3.94
CA ALA A 98 8.00 -4.16 -5.08
C ALA A 98 7.22 -5.45 -5.36
N ILE A 99 6.90 -6.24 -4.33
CA ILE A 99 6.06 -7.45 -4.47
C ILE A 99 4.69 -7.07 -5.04
N SER A 100 4.04 -6.04 -4.47
CA SER A 100 2.75 -5.53 -4.95
C SER A 100 2.83 -5.10 -6.41
N PHE A 101 3.89 -4.38 -6.80
CA PHE A 101 4.11 -3.98 -8.19
C PHE A 101 4.29 -5.18 -9.13
N CYS A 102 5.08 -6.19 -8.75
CA CYS A 102 5.24 -7.42 -9.52
C CYS A 102 3.91 -8.19 -9.69
N ILE A 103 3.09 -8.23 -8.63
CA ILE A 103 1.75 -8.81 -8.70
C ILE A 103 0.87 -8.00 -9.65
N THR A 104 0.87 -6.68 -9.58
CA THR A 104 0.11 -5.82 -10.51
C THR A 104 0.51 -6.07 -11.97
N LEU A 105 1.80 -6.30 -12.26
CA LEU A 105 2.25 -6.67 -13.61
C LEU A 105 1.74 -8.05 -14.07
N THR A 106 1.45 -8.95 -13.12
CA THR A 106 0.93 -10.29 -13.41
C THR A 106 -0.60 -10.31 -13.49
N VAL A 107 -1.27 -9.31 -12.92
CA VAL A 107 -2.71 -9.13 -13.08
C VAL A 107 -2.99 -8.82 -14.54
N LYS A 108 -3.56 -9.81 -15.23
CA LYS A 108 -3.98 -9.72 -16.62
C LYS A 108 -5.12 -8.71 -16.70
N GLU A 109 -4.94 -7.68 -17.53
CA GLU A 109 -5.92 -6.63 -17.79
C GLU A 109 -7.30 -7.22 -18.15
N THR A 110 -8.27 -7.22 -17.21
CA THR A 110 -9.67 -7.65 -17.45
C THR A 110 -10.47 -6.53 -18.12
N ARG A 111 -9.87 -5.80 -19.06
CA ARG A 111 -10.56 -4.72 -19.79
C ARG A 111 -11.36 -5.23 -20.99
N HIS A 112 -11.21 -6.51 -21.35
CA HIS A 112 -11.84 -7.07 -22.55
C HIS A 112 -12.27 -8.54 -22.37
N ASN A 113 -13.03 -8.85 -21.32
CA ASN A 113 -13.91 -10.03 -21.37
C ASN A 113 -15.30 -9.66 -20.85
N SER A 114 -16.18 -9.44 -21.83
CA SER A 114 -17.63 -9.62 -21.80
C SER A 114 -18.43 -8.94 -20.67
N LEU A 115 -18.88 -7.71 -20.96
CA LEU A 115 -20.19 -7.21 -20.52
C LEU A 115 -21.33 -7.82 -21.35
N GLU A 116 -21.20 -9.08 -21.75
CA GLU A 116 -22.22 -9.87 -22.42
C GLU A 116 -22.18 -11.28 -21.83
N GLU A 117 -22.86 -11.45 -20.70
CA GLU A 117 -23.90 -12.47 -20.46
C GLU A 117 -24.53 -12.25 -19.07
#